data_AF-A0A954I4J7-F1
#
_entry.id   AF-A0A954I4J7-F1
#
_cell.length_a   1.000
_cell.length_b   1.000
_cell.length_c   1.000
_cell.angle_alpha   90.00
_cell.angle_beta   90.00
_cell.angle_gamma   90.00
#
_symmetry.space_group_name_H-M   'P 1'
#
loop_
_entity.id
_entity.type
_entity.pdbx_description
1 polymer ?
#
loop_
_entity_poly.entity_id
_entity_poly.type
_entity_poly.pdbx_seq_one_letter_code
_entity_poly.pdbx_strand_id
1 'polypeptide(L)'
;MSERPYEPPIDQEGQPQHSPAMSGKDTYNVVSDTVTGVNLRWSDNKFQALCILVSVLLLAFVGAAAAALNSGWQLPWYGGAGIGASAGLVIGTFGSGIFLMIYRAVRHIRGQHD
;
A
#
# COMPACT_ATOMS: atom_id res chain seq x y z
N MET A 1 59.27 2.65 25.56
CA MET A 1 58.05 2.82 24.75
C MET A 1 58.33 2.14 23.42
N SER A 2 57.75 0.96 23.19
CA SER A 2 57.96 0.19 21.97
C SER A 2 57.01 0.71 20.90
N GLU A 3 57.54 1.45 19.92
CA GLU A 3 56.78 1.80 18.73
C GLU A 3 56.58 0.53 17.92
N ARG A 4 55.39 -0.06 18.06
CA ARG A 4 54.93 -1.09 17.13
C ARG A 4 54.67 -0.40 15.79
N PRO A 5 55.20 -0.92 14.67
CA PRO A 5 54.88 -0.40 13.35
C PRO A 5 53.35 -0.30 13.18
N TYR A 6 52.88 0.81 12.62
CA TYR A 6 51.48 0.94 12.22
C TYR A 6 51.20 -0.08 11.12
N GLU A 7 50.46 -1.13 11.44
CA GLU A 7 49.82 -1.99 10.46
C GLU A 7 48.51 -1.31 10.03
N PRO A 8 48.35 -0.93 8.74
CA PRO A 8 47.06 -0.47 8.27
C PRO A 8 46.03 -1.59 8.48
N PRO A 9 44.76 -1.26 8.80
CA PRO A 9 43.72 -2.27 8.82
C PRO A 9 43.73 -2.97 7.46
N ILE A 10 43.88 -4.30 7.48
CA ILE A 10 43.67 -5.11 6.29
C ILE A 10 42.21 -4.89 5.93
N ASP A 11 41.97 -4.08 4.89
CA ASP A 11 40.71 -4.06 4.19
C ASP A 11 40.42 -5.51 3.84
N GLN A 12 39.36 -6.07 4.42
CA GLN A 12 38.86 -7.38 4.05
C GLN A 12 38.25 -7.26 2.64
N GLU A 13 39.10 -7.05 1.64
CA GLU A 13 38.77 -7.29 0.25
C GLU A 13 38.55 -8.81 0.11
N GLY A 14 37.28 -9.18 -0.05
CA GLY A 14 36.92 -10.47 -0.59
C GLY A 14 36.81 -11.62 0.41
N GLN A 15 36.15 -11.42 1.55
CA GLN A 15 35.31 -12.55 2.00
C GLN A 15 34.22 -12.70 0.93
N PRO A 16 34.08 -13.86 0.26
CA PRO A 16 32.84 -14.15 -0.42
C PRO A 16 31.77 -14.11 0.66
N GLN A 17 31.06 -12.99 0.77
CA GLN A 17 29.76 -12.97 1.40
C GLN A 17 29.06 -14.16 0.76
N HIS A 18 28.80 -15.18 1.55
CA HIS A 18 27.78 -16.15 1.24
C HIS A 18 26.52 -15.29 1.07
N SER A 19 26.30 -14.79 -0.16
CA SER A 19 24.99 -14.38 -0.58
C SER A 19 24.16 -15.62 -0.28
N PRO A 20 23.23 -15.60 0.69
CA PRO A 20 22.26 -16.67 0.75
C PRO A 20 21.71 -16.73 -0.66
N ALA A 21 21.92 -17.86 -1.36
CA ALA A 21 21.61 -17.98 -2.77
C ALA A 21 20.25 -17.33 -2.97
N MET A 22 20.22 -16.17 -3.67
CA MET A 22 19.03 -15.34 -3.73
C MET A 22 17.93 -16.28 -4.20
N SER A 23 16.95 -16.51 -3.33
CA SER A 23 15.88 -17.45 -3.65
C SER A 23 15.24 -16.92 -4.91
N GLY A 24 14.80 -17.77 -5.85
CA GLY A 24 14.17 -17.28 -7.08
C GLY A 24 13.02 -16.29 -6.81
N LYS A 25 12.42 -16.35 -5.61
CA LYS A 25 11.50 -15.36 -5.06
C LYS A 25 12.08 -13.95 -4.88
N ASP A 26 13.31 -13.83 -4.37
CA ASP A 26 13.96 -12.54 -4.11
C ASP A 26 14.33 -11.86 -5.42
N THR A 27 14.85 -12.62 -6.39
CA THR A 27 15.11 -12.10 -7.76
C THR A 27 13.81 -11.75 -8.48
N TYR A 28 12.75 -12.55 -8.32
CA TYR A 28 11.44 -12.24 -8.88
C TYR A 28 10.88 -10.93 -8.31
N ASN A 29 10.96 -10.73 -6.98
CA ASN A 29 10.48 -9.51 -6.34
C ASN A 29 11.26 -8.26 -6.78
N VAL A 30 12.59 -8.34 -6.90
CA VAL A 30 13.40 -7.20 -7.36
C VAL A 30 13.09 -6.84 -8.81
N VAL A 31 12.96 -7.85 -9.69
CA VAL A 31 12.65 -7.63 -11.11
C VAL A 31 11.20 -7.15 -11.28
N SER A 32 10.24 -7.65 -10.51
CA SER A 32 8.86 -7.12 -10.56
C SER A 32 8.77 -5.70 -10.01
N ASP A 33 9.51 -5.40 -8.93
CA ASP A 33 9.51 -4.06 -8.32
C ASP A 33 10.12 -3.01 -9.25
N THR A 34 11.08 -3.39 -10.10
CA THR A 34 11.77 -2.49 -11.03
C THR A 34 11.14 -2.40 -12.42
N VAL A 35 10.62 -3.52 -12.96
CA VAL A 35 10.19 -3.59 -14.36
C VAL A 35 8.68 -3.45 -14.51
N THR A 36 7.89 -4.07 -13.63
CA THR A 36 6.43 -3.94 -13.65
C THR A 36 5.92 -2.86 -12.69
N GLY A 37 6.71 -2.49 -11.68
CA GLY A 37 6.33 -1.50 -10.65
C GLY A 37 5.17 -1.96 -9.77
N VAL A 38 4.65 -3.19 -9.99
CA VAL A 38 3.65 -3.82 -9.14
C VAL A 38 4.39 -4.41 -7.95
N ASN A 39 4.73 -3.55 -6.99
CA ASN A 39 5.23 -4.01 -5.71
C ASN A 39 4.15 -4.86 -5.07
N LEU A 40 4.43 -6.16 -4.92
CA LEU A 40 3.56 -7.14 -4.29
C LEU A 40 3.54 -6.93 -2.76
N ARG A 41 3.24 -5.70 -2.30
CA ARG A 41 2.95 -5.37 -0.90
C ARG A 41 1.52 -5.78 -0.58
N TRP A 42 1.28 -7.09 -0.66
CA TRP A 42 -0.04 -7.72 -0.63
C TRP A 42 -0.90 -7.29 0.55
N SER A 43 -0.33 -7.06 1.74
CA SER A 43 -1.11 -6.64 2.92
C SER A 43 -1.79 -5.28 2.72
N ASP A 44 -1.03 -4.31 2.20
CA ASP A 44 -1.49 -2.94 2.04
C ASP A 44 -2.49 -2.84 0.90
N ASN A 45 -2.21 -3.56 -0.20
CA ASN A 45 -3.10 -3.57 -1.35
C ASN A 45 -4.43 -4.28 -1.04
N LYS A 46 -4.40 -5.35 -0.22
CA LYS A 46 -5.63 -6.02 0.27
C LYS A 46 -6.43 -5.10 1.19
N PHE A 47 -5.77 -4.37 2.09
CA PHE A 47 -6.46 -3.41 2.97
C PHE A 47 -7.10 -2.28 2.16
N GLN A 48 -6.34 -1.70 1.22
CA GLN A 48 -6.84 -0.65 0.34
C GLN A 48 -8.02 -1.13 -0.51
N ALA A 49 -7.92 -2.31 -1.14
CA ALA A 49 -9.02 -2.89 -1.90
C ALA A 49 -10.26 -3.13 -1.04
N LEU A 50 -10.10 -3.61 0.20
CA LEU A 50 -11.20 -3.81 1.13
C LEU A 50 -11.85 -2.49 1.54
N CYS A 51 -11.07 -1.46 1.86
CA CYS A 51 -11.59 -0.13 2.17
C CYS A 51 -12.36 0.46 0.99
N ILE A 52 -11.81 0.38 -0.23
CA ILE A 52 -12.48 0.84 -1.44
C ILE A 52 -13.79 0.08 -1.65
N LEU A 53 -13.77 -1.25 -1.54
CA LEU A 53 -14.96 -2.08 -1.69
C LEU A 53 -16.06 -1.67 -0.70
N VAL A 54 -15.72 -1.53 0.58
CA VAL A 54 -16.68 -1.12 1.62
C VAL A 54 -17.22 0.29 1.36
N SER A 55 -16.36 1.25 1.00
CA SER A 55 -16.79 2.61 0.68
C SER A 55 -17.73 2.65 -0.54
N VAL A 56 -17.41 1.90 -1.60
CA VAL A 56 -18.25 1.77 -2.79
C VAL A 56 -19.61 1.19 -2.44
N LEU A 57 -19.65 0.07 -1.70
CA LEU A 57 -20.90 -0.58 -1.33
C LEU A 57 -21.79 0.31 -0.45
N LEU A 58 -21.20 0.96 0.56
CA LEU A 58 -21.93 1.86 1.45
C LEU A 58 -22.49 3.07 0.71
N LEU A 59 -21.67 3.77 -0.08
CA LEU A 59 -22.16 4.94 -0.79
C LEU A 59 -23.08 4.59 -1.96
N ALA A 60 -22.89 3.45 -2.63
CA ALA A 60 -23.83 2.95 -3.62
C ALA A 60 -25.20 2.67 -2.99
N PHE A 61 -25.23 2.02 -1.82
CA PHE A 61 -26.48 1.77 -1.10
C PHE A 61 -27.16 3.08 -0.68
N VAL A 62 -26.40 4.03 -0.12
CA VAL A 62 -26.94 5.35 0.25
C VAL A 62 -27.47 6.10 -0.96
N GLY A 63 -26.74 6.10 -2.08
CA GLY A 63 -27.15 6.74 -3.33
C GLY A 63 -28.41 6.09 -3.93
N ALA A 64 -28.50 4.76 -3.89
CA ALA A 64 -29.68 4.03 -4.32
C ALA A 64 -30.91 4.37 -3.46
N ALA A 65 -30.74 4.37 -2.15
CA ALA A 65 -31.80 4.73 -1.20
C ALA A 65 -32.24 6.19 -1.40
N ALA A 66 -31.30 7.12 -1.56
CA ALA A 66 -31.60 8.54 -1.80
C ALA A 66 -32.41 8.74 -3.09
N ALA A 67 -32.02 8.09 -4.19
CA ALA A 67 -32.76 8.17 -5.45
C ALA A 67 -34.14 7.47 -5.38
N ALA A 68 -34.23 6.33 -4.69
CA ALA A 68 -35.49 5.61 -4.54
C ALA A 68 -36.51 6.34 -3.65
N LEU A 69 -36.03 7.06 -2.62
CA LEU A 69 -36.87 7.79 -1.68
C LEU A 69 -37.17 9.23 -2.13
N ASN A 70 -36.47 9.75 -3.15
CA ASN A 70 -36.65 11.11 -3.63
C ASN A 70 -37.25 11.16 -5.04
N SER A 71 -38.58 11.21 -5.10
CA SER A 71 -39.34 11.32 -6.35
C SER A 71 -39.03 12.59 -7.16
N GLY A 72 -38.41 13.61 -6.55
CA GLY A 72 -38.06 14.86 -7.21
C GLY A 72 -36.88 14.75 -8.16
N TRP A 73 -36.02 13.74 -8.01
CA TRP A 73 -34.80 13.61 -8.82
C TRP A 73 -35.04 12.96 -10.19
N GLN A 74 -36.22 12.34 -10.39
CA GLN A 74 -36.55 11.57 -11.60
C GLN A 74 -35.44 10.58 -12.02
N LEU A 75 -34.62 10.16 -11.06
CA LEU A 75 -33.45 9.32 -11.27
C LEU A 75 -33.81 7.91 -10.83
N PRO A 76 -33.61 6.88 -11.66
CA PRO A 76 -33.83 5.51 -11.23
C PRO A 76 -32.86 5.14 -10.09
N TRP A 77 -33.27 4.21 -9.22
CA TRP A 77 -32.49 3.79 -8.05
C TRP A 77 -31.07 3.33 -8.43
N TYR A 78 -30.89 2.68 -9.58
CA TYR A 78 -29.58 2.26 -10.07
C TYR A 78 -28.70 3.45 -10.53
N GLY A 79 -29.32 4.55 -10.97
CA GLY A 79 -28.61 5.80 -11.27
C GLY A 79 -28.06 6.43 -9.99
N GLY A 80 -28.87 6.45 -8.93
CA GLY A 80 -28.42 6.86 -7.59
C GLY A 80 -27.30 5.96 -7.07
N ALA A 81 -27.42 4.64 -7.26
CA ALA A 81 -26.39 3.66 -6.90
C ALA A 81 -25.07 3.93 -7.63
N GLY A 82 -25.11 4.25 -8.93
CA GLY A 82 -23.91 4.55 -9.73
C GLY A 82 -23.18 5.82 -9.28
N ILE A 83 -23.92 6.88 -8.97
CA ILE A 83 -23.34 8.13 -8.43
C ILE A 83 -22.72 7.85 -7.05
N GLY A 84 -23.45 7.13 -6.20
CA GLY A 84 -22.96 6.71 -4.89
C GLY A 84 -21.70 5.86 -4.98
N ALA A 85 -21.67 4.85 -5.85
CA ALA A 85 -20.51 4.00 -6.09
C ALA A 85 -19.28 4.83 -6.54
N SER A 86 -19.49 5.80 -7.44
CA SER A 86 -18.43 6.68 -7.94
C SER A 86 -17.84 7.54 -6.82
N ALA A 87 -18.70 8.15 -5.99
CA ALA A 87 -18.26 8.89 -4.81
C ALA A 87 -17.54 7.98 -3.80
N GLY A 88 -18.04 6.77 -3.59
CA GLY A 88 -17.42 5.76 -2.72
C GLY A 88 -16.05 5.32 -3.21
N LEU A 89 -15.84 5.26 -4.53
CA LEU A 89 -14.54 4.94 -5.13
C LEU A 89 -13.52 6.06 -4.85
N VAL A 90 -13.92 7.31 -5.06
CA VAL A 90 -13.07 8.49 -4.76
C VAL A 90 -12.72 8.51 -3.28
N ILE A 91 -13.72 8.47 -2.40
CA ILE A 91 -13.53 8.53 -0.95
C ILE A 91 -12.75 7.33 -0.45
N GLY A 92 -13.05 6.12 -0.93
CA GLY A 92 -12.36 4.90 -0.55
C GLY A 92 -10.90 4.91 -0.99
N THR A 93 -10.59 5.39 -2.19
CA THR A 93 -9.21 5.43 -2.71
C THR A 93 -8.35 6.43 -1.95
N PHE A 94 -8.81 7.68 -1.85
CA PHE A 94 -8.06 8.73 -1.16
C PHE A 94 -8.05 8.55 0.35
N GLY A 95 -9.20 8.19 0.95
CA GLY A 95 -9.33 7.98 2.38
C GLY A 95 -8.45 6.83 2.89
N SER A 96 -8.46 5.69 2.20
CA SER A 96 -7.61 4.54 2.57
C SER A 96 -6.12 4.84 2.37
N GLY A 97 -5.75 5.52 1.28
CA GLY A 97 -4.36 5.91 1.01
C GLY A 97 -3.81 6.87 2.07
N ILE A 98 -4.55 7.93 2.39
CA ILE A 98 -4.18 8.90 3.44
C ILE A 98 -4.08 8.19 4.80
N PHE A 99 -5.04 7.33 5.15
CA PHE A 99 -5.02 6.59 6.41
C PHE A 99 -3.77 5.72 6.55
N LEU A 100 -3.39 4.98 5.50
CA LEU A 100 -2.16 4.17 5.50
C LEU A 100 -0.90 5.01 5.59
N MET A 101 -0.85 6.17 4.92
CA MET A 101 0.28 7.11 5.03
C MET A 101 0.45 7.60 6.47
N ILE A 102 -0.64 8.02 7.11
CA ILE A 102 -0.62 8.48 8.51
C ILE A 102 -0.22 7.34 9.44
N TYR A 103 -0.84 6.16 9.29
CA TYR A 103 -0.52 4.98 10.10
C TYR A 103 0.97 4.64 10.01
N ARG A 104 1.53 4.64 8.79
CA ARG A 104 2.94 4.37 8.55
C ARG A 104 3.85 5.45 9.15
N ALA A 105 3.49 6.73 9.01
CA ALA A 105 4.23 7.84 9.62
C ALA A 105 4.27 7.73 11.15
N VAL A 106 3.13 7.43 11.77
CA VAL A 106 3.02 7.21 13.22
C VAL A 106 3.84 6.00 13.66
N ARG A 107 3.79 4.89 12.91
CA ARG A 107 4.56 3.69 13.21
C ARG A 107 6.07 3.94 13.11
N HIS A 108 6.49 4.72 12.12
CA HIS A 108 7.89 5.10 11.93
C HIS A 108 8.42 5.98 13.07
N ILE A 109 7.64 6.98 13.52
CA ILE A 109 8.00 7.83 14.66
C ILE A 109 8.06 7.04 15.98
N ARG A 110 7.24 5.98 16.12
CA ARG A 110 7.22 5.12 17.31
C ARG A 110 8.37 4.12 17.39
N GLY A 111 9.30 4.12 16.43
CA GLY A 111 10.48 3.25 16.44
C GLY A 111 10.18 1.76 16.29
N GLN A 112 8.95 1.39 15.95
CA GLN A 112 8.57 0.02 15.62
C GLN A 112 8.86 -0.22 14.14
N HIS A 113 10.11 -0.57 13.84
CA HIS A 113 10.48 -1.12 12.54
C HIS A 113 10.09 -2.60 12.53
N ASP A 114 9.06 -2.93 11.76
CA ASP A 114 8.91 -4.24 11.12
C ASP A 114 9.27 -4.10 9.65
#